data_AF-A0A1M5WS23-F1
#
_entry.id   AF-A0A1M5WS23-F1
#
_cell.length_a   1.000
_cell.length_b   1.000
_cell.length_c   1.000
_cell.angle_alpha   90.00
_cell.angle_beta   90.00
_cell.angle_gamma   90.00
#
_symmetry.space_group_name_H-M   'P 1'
#
loop_
_entity.id
_entity.type
_entity.pdbx_description
1 polymer ?
#
loop_
_entity_poly.entity_id
_entity_poly.type
_entity_poly.pdbx_seq_one_letter_code
_entity_poly.pdbx_strand_id
1 'polypeptide(L)'
;MTTKKEMKIIGNQFLVDFGMAKALLDIQSSNMLTFTILERDGEPVNVSEAVQIEITALRPLLSMVTWVESDGKTVSQIHDYENGIIHSNWTLPSGEFIHKTGTLKPVHT
;
A
#
# COMPACT_ATOMS: atom_id res chain seq x y z
N MET A 1 -27.41 -11.33 -6.94
CA MET A 1 -26.43 -11.69 -5.90
C MET A 1 -25.06 -11.66 -6.54
N THR A 2 -24.36 -10.53 -6.45
CA THR A 2 -23.03 -10.39 -7.06
C THR A 2 -22.05 -11.12 -6.14
N THR A 3 -21.64 -12.32 -6.54
CA THR A 3 -20.52 -13.04 -5.93
C THR A 3 -19.35 -12.07 -5.80
N LYS A 4 -18.71 -12.10 -4.63
CA LYS A 4 -17.45 -11.43 -4.25
C LYS A 4 -16.44 -11.52 -5.41
N LYS A 5 -16.59 -10.60 -6.36
CA LYS A 5 -16.00 -10.62 -7.70
C LYS A 5 -14.50 -10.53 -7.54
N GLU A 6 -13.73 -11.33 -8.29
CA GLU A 6 -12.27 -11.32 -8.27
C GLU A 6 -11.75 -9.88 -8.23
N MET A 7 -11.20 -9.46 -7.08
CA MET A 7 -10.66 -8.10 -6.97
C MET A 7 -9.35 -8.08 -7.74
N LYS A 8 -9.37 -7.40 -8.87
CA LYS A 8 -8.17 -7.20 -9.69
C LYS A 8 -7.28 -6.21 -8.95
N ILE A 9 -6.22 -6.68 -8.29
CA ILE A 9 -5.27 -5.81 -7.57
C ILE A 9 -4.53 -4.90 -8.55
N ILE A 10 -4.07 -5.47 -9.66
CA ILE A 10 -3.31 -4.79 -10.71
C ILE A 10 -4.24 -3.93 -11.58
N GLY A 11 -3.81 -2.70 -11.87
CA GLY A 11 -4.55 -1.69 -12.60
C GLY A 11 -5.60 -0.97 -11.75
N ASN A 12 -5.50 -1.05 -10.43
CA ASN A 12 -6.41 -0.38 -9.50
C ASN A 12 -5.65 0.44 -8.47
N GLN A 13 -6.37 1.42 -7.91
CA GLN A 13 -5.87 2.32 -6.88
C GLN A 13 -6.50 2.02 -5.53
N PHE A 14 -5.74 2.20 -4.47
CA PHE A 14 -6.20 2.00 -3.11
C PHE A 14 -5.84 3.20 -2.24
N LEU A 15 -6.84 3.73 -1.53
CA LEU A 15 -6.62 4.71 -0.48
C LEU A 15 -6.24 3.97 0.80
N VAL A 16 -5.09 4.33 1.35
CA VAL A 16 -4.57 3.86 2.62
C VAL A 16 -4.66 4.98 3.63
N ASP A 17 -5.11 4.63 4.84
CA ASP A 17 -5.13 5.54 5.99
C ASP A 17 -4.57 4.82 7.21
N PHE A 18 -3.42 5.26 7.69
CA PHE A 18 -2.80 4.74 8.91
C PHE A 18 -3.15 5.59 10.15
N GLY A 19 -3.85 6.71 10.00
CA GLY A 19 -4.20 7.68 11.04
C GLY A 19 -3.23 8.88 11.12
N MET A 20 -1.93 8.66 10.97
CA MET A 20 -0.90 9.72 10.90
C MET A 20 -0.56 10.12 9.47
N ALA A 21 -0.93 9.31 8.49
CA ALA A 21 -0.65 9.54 7.09
C ALA A 21 -1.69 8.83 6.23
N LYS A 22 -2.08 9.51 5.16
CA LYS A 22 -2.93 8.96 4.10
C LYS A 22 -2.15 8.90 2.82
N ALA A 23 -2.26 7.80 2.09
CA ALA A 23 -1.59 7.61 0.83
C ALA A 23 -2.51 6.97 -0.20
N LEU A 24 -2.34 7.33 -1.46
CA LEU A 24 -2.90 6.61 -2.60
C LEU A 24 -1.84 5.64 -3.12
N LEU A 25 -2.19 4.36 -3.24
CA LEU A 25 -1.36 3.34 -3.88
C LEU A 25 -1.94 3.05 -5.27
N ASP A 26 -1.20 3.38 -6.31
CA ASP A 26 -1.54 3.08 -7.70
C ASP A 26 -0.74 1.86 -8.19
N ILE A 27 -1.38 0.69 -8.21
CA ILE A 27 -0.74 -0.58 -8.58
C ILE A 27 -0.86 -0.76 -10.10
N GLN A 28 0.11 -0.26 -10.83
CA GLN A 28 0.05 -0.16 -12.30
C GLN A 28 0.26 -1.51 -12.98
N SER A 29 1.14 -2.35 -12.43
CA SER A 29 1.48 -3.69 -12.95
C SER A 29 1.81 -4.64 -11.80
N SER A 30 2.19 -5.89 -12.11
CA SER A 30 2.66 -6.85 -11.10
C SER A 30 3.98 -6.47 -10.44
N ASN A 31 4.70 -5.48 -10.98
CA ASN A 31 6.04 -5.08 -10.54
C ASN A 31 6.22 -3.56 -10.40
N MET A 32 5.16 -2.77 -10.54
CA MET A 32 5.23 -1.31 -10.44
C MET A 32 4.06 -0.77 -9.62
N LEU A 33 4.40 0.10 -8.67
CA LEU A 33 3.46 0.86 -7.86
C LEU A 33 3.92 2.31 -7.80
N THR A 34 2.99 3.27 -7.89
CA THR A 34 3.24 4.64 -7.48
C THR A 34 2.49 4.92 -6.18
N PHE A 35 3.18 5.30 -5.12
CA PHE A 35 2.52 5.80 -3.92
C PHE A 35 2.52 7.32 -3.96
N THR A 36 1.41 7.92 -3.52
CA THR A 36 1.29 9.37 -3.33
C THR A 36 0.81 9.61 -1.91
N ILE A 37 1.64 10.24 -1.09
CA ILE A 37 1.25 10.68 0.25
C ILE A 37 0.40 11.94 0.08
N LEU A 38 -0.83 11.88 0.58
CA LEU A 38 -1.86 12.91 0.47
C LEU A 38 -1.96 13.76 1.75
N GLU A 39 -1.68 13.15 2.89
CA GLU A 39 -1.75 13.79 4.19
C GLU A 39 -0.67 13.21 5.10
N ARG A 40 -0.04 14.04 5.92
CA ARG A 40 0.90 13.65 6.97
C ARG A 40 0.69 14.53 8.20
N ASP A 41 0.47 13.92 9.35
CA ASP A 41 0.23 14.59 10.64
C ASP A 41 -0.88 15.66 10.58
N GLY A 42 -1.93 15.36 9.80
CA GLY A 42 -3.09 16.25 9.61
C GLY A 42 -2.92 17.31 8.52
N GLU A 43 -1.73 17.46 7.95
CA GLU A 43 -1.45 18.46 6.92
C GLU A 43 -1.46 17.83 5.52
N PRO A 44 -2.09 18.50 4.53
CA PRO A 44 -2.10 18.02 3.15
C PRO A 44 -0.69 18.11 2.55
N VAL A 45 -0.28 17.03 1.89
CA VAL A 45 0.98 16.93 1.15
C VAL A 45 0.72 16.29 -0.21
N ASN A 46 1.69 16.39 -1.11
CA ASN A 46 1.59 15.75 -2.43
C ASN A 46 2.97 15.25 -2.85
N VAL A 47 3.43 14.20 -2.17
CA VAL A 47 4.75 13.59 -2.41
C VAL A 47 4.51 12.21 -3.00
N SER A 48 5.09 11.96 -4.17
CA SER A 48 4.91 10.71 -4.89
C SER A 48 6.23 10.08 -5.29
N GLU A 49 6.22 8.74 -5.35
CA GLU A 49 7.33 7.96 -5.84
C GLU A 49 6.84 6.70 -6.55
N ALA A 50 7.46 6.39 -7.69
CA ALA A 50 7.26 5.14 -8.40
C ALA A 50 8.33 4.14 -7.98
N VAL A 51 7.91 2.95 -7.54
CA VAL A 51 8.76 1.91 -6.97
C VAL A 51 8.53 0.58 -7.66
N GLN A 52 9.63 -0.17 -7.82
CA GLN A 52 9.52 -1.58 -8.20
C GLN A 52 9.02 -2.37 -7.00
N ILE A 53 7.94 -3.13 -7.21
CA ILE A 53 7.33 -3.96 -6.18
C ILE A 53 7.49 -5.44 -6.48
N GLU A 54 7.43 -6.25 -5.43
CA GLU A 54 7.14 -7.67 -5.51
C GLU A 54 5.80 -7.95 -4.82
N ILE A 55 4.90 -8.66 -5.50
CA ILE A 55 3.61 -9.10 -4.95
C ILE A 55 3.64 -10.61 -4.74
N THR A 56 3.54 -11.06 -3.49
CA THR A 56 3.34 -12.46 -3.13
C THR A 56 1.91 -12.70 -2.70
N ALA A 57 1.16 -13.49 -3.46
CA ALA A 57 -0.18 -13.92 -3.05
C ALA A 57 -0.07 -14.95 -1.91
N LEU A 58 -0.71 -14.66 -0.78
CA LEU A 58 -0.70 -15.55 0.40
C LEU A 58 -1.93 -16.46 0.45
N ARG A 59 -3.09 -15.89 0.09
CA ARG A 59 -4.39 -16.57 -0.11
C ARG A 59 -5.29 -15.65 -0.95
N PRO A 60 -6.50 -16.06 -1.36
CA PRO A 60 -7.43 -15.15 -2.03
C PRO A 60 -7.66 -13.86 -1.21
N LEU A 61 -7.54 -12.71 -1.87
CA LEU A 61 -7.71 -11.38 -1.27
C LEU A 61 -6.75 -11.07 -0.10
N LEU A 62 -5.61 -11.77 -0.02
CA LEU A 62 -4.52 -11.44 0.90
C LEU A 62 -3.19 -11.52 0.16
N SER A 63 -2.44 -10.42 0.17
CA SER A 63 -1.15 -10.36 -0.51
C SER A 63 -0.12 -9.65 0.34
N MET A 64 1.12 -10.09 0.22
CA MET A 64 2.28 -9.34 0.68
C MET A 64 2.81 -8.51 -0.49
N VAL A 65 3.06 -7.22 -0.25
CA VAL A 65 3.64 -6.30 -1.23
C VAL A 65 4.91 -5.70 -0.60
N THR A 66 6.03 -5.79 -1.31
CA THR A 66 7.32 -5.30 -0.80
C THR A 66 8.03 -4.43 -1.82
N TRP A 67 8.80 -3.45 -1.35
CA TRP A 67 9.67 -2.62 -2.18
C TRP A 67 10.77 -1.94 -1.38
N VAL A 68 11.66 -1.27 -2.10
CA VAL A 68 12.67 -0.36 -1.56
C VAL A 68 12.45 1.00 -2.19
N GLU A 69 12.33 2.04 -1.38
CA GLU A 69 12.27 3.43 -1.83
C GLU A 69 13.66 3.94 -2.21
N SER A 70 13.73 5.00 -3.00
CA SER A 70 14.97 5.63 -3.48
C SER A 70 15.88 6.12 -2.35
N ASP A 71 15.32 6.43 -1.18
CA ASP A 71 16.07 6.82 0.01
C ASP A 71 16.62 5.62 0.82
N GLY A 72 16.40 4.39 0.36
CA GLY A 72 16.87 3.16 0.99
C GLY A 72 15.93 2.60 2.06
N LYS A 73 14.78 3.23 2.31
CA LYS A 73 13.75 2.67 3.19
C LYS A 73 13.16 1.41 2.55
N THR A 74 13.09 0.34 3.32
CA THR A 74 12.43 -0.89 2.88
C THR A 74 11.01 -0.94 3.44
N VAL A 75 10.08 -1.39 2.61
CA VAL A 75 8.67 -1.48 2.98
C VAL A 75 8.17 -2.89 2.71
N SER A 76 7.48 -3.46 3.69
CA SER A 76 6.78 -4.73 3.56
C SER A 76 5.37 -4.58 4.10
N GLN A 77 4.38 -4.82 3.25
CA GLN A 77 2.96 -4.65 3.57
C GLN A 77 2.18 -5.93 3.38
N ILE A 78 1.24 -6.19 4.28
CA ILE A 78 0.19 -7.19 4.12
C ILE A 78 -1.11 -6.46 3.80
N HIS A 79 -1.63 -6.68 2.60
CA HIS A 79 -2.89 -6.12 2.12
C HIS A 79 -3.99 -7.16 2.30
N ASP A 80 -4.83 -6.98 3.32
CA ASP A 80 -6.06 -7.73 3.49
C ASP A 80 -7.21 -6.99 2.81
N TYR A 81 -7.38 -7.32 1.54
CA TYR A 81 -8.36 -6.75 0.64
C TYR A 81 -9.81 -7.14 1.00
N GLU A 82 -9.98 -8.28 1.67
CA GLU A 82 -11.28 -8.78 2.09
C GLU A 82 -11.80 -8.01 3.31
N ASN A 83 -10.91 -7.70 4.26
CA ASN A 83 -11.24 -6.99 5.49
C ASN A 83 -10.99 -5.48 5.41
N GLY A 84 -10.35 -5.00 4.33
CA GLY A 84 -10.02 -3.58 4.15
C GLY A 84 -8.95 -3.10 5.13
N ILE A 85 -8.00 -3.97 5.47
CA ILE A 85 -6.94 -3.74 6.46
C ILE A 85 -5.58 -3.82 5.76
N ILE A 86 -4.65 -2.97 6.18
CA ILE A 86 -3.26 -3.04 5.78
C ILE A 86 -2.35 -3.06 7.01
N HIS A 87 -1.40 -3.98 7.04
CA HIS A 87 -0.29 -3.98 7.98
C HIS A 87 0.98 -3.59 7.24
N SER A 88 1.75 -2.66 7.78
CA SER A 88 2.92 -2.10 7.11
C SER A 88 4.11 -2.05 8.05
N ASN A 89 5.23 -2.55 7.56
CA ASN A 89 6.53 -2.48 8.21
C ASN A 89 7.44 -1.58 7.37
N TRP A 90 8.05 -0.60 8.01
CA TRP A 90 9.03 0.30 7.39
C TRP A 90 10.35 0.16 8.12
N THR A 91 11.42 -0.16 7.38
CA THR A 91 12.78 -0.13 7.92
C THR A 91 13.49 1.06 7.32
N LEU A 92 13.82 2.04 8.15
CA LEU A 92 14.56 3.23 7.71
C LEU A 92 16.02 2.86 7.42
N PRO A 93 16.75 3.66 6.63
CA PRO A 93 18.19 3.47 6.42
C PRO A 93 19.02 3.44 7.72
N SER A 94 18.50 4.06 8.79
CA SER A 94 19.09 4.01 10.14
C SER A 94 18.95 2.65 10.84
N GLY A 95 18.14 1.73 10.29
CA GLY A 95 17.74 0.48 10.94
C GLY A 95 16.54 0.62 11.89
N GLU A 96 15.99 1.82 12.06
CA GLU A 96 14.74 2.00 12.81
C GLU A 96 13.60 1.24 12.15
N PHE A 97 12.86 0.47 12.94
CA PHE A 97 11.77 -0.36 12.48
C PHE A 97 10.43 0.17 12.98
N ILE A 98 9.57 0.56 12.05
CA ILE A 98 8.26 1.14 12.34
C ILE A 98 7.18 0.19 11.84
N HIS A 99 6.26 -0.18 12.73
CA HIS A 99 5.07 -0.95 12.39
C HIS A 99 3.82 -0.07 12.46
N LYS A 100 2.97 -0.13 11.43
CA LYS A 100 1.67 0.54 11.38
C LYS A 100 0.60 -0.40 10.85
N THR A 101 -0.62 -0.24 11.37
CA THR A 101 -1.82 -0.87 10.83
C THR A 101 -2.79 0.24 10.43
N GLY A 102 -3.46 0.07 9.30
CA GLY A 102 -4.36 1.06 8.74
C GLY A 102 -5.51 0.43 7.97
N THR A 103 -6.30 1.29 7.35
CA THR A 103 -7.37 0.87 6.44
C THR A 103 -6.88 0.89 5.00
N LEU A 104 -7.44 0.01 4.19
CA LEU A 104 -7.16 -0.14 2.76
C LEU A 104 -8.49 -0.20 2.01
N LYS A 105 -8.75 0.79 1.14
CA LYS A 105 -10.02 0.87 0.41
C LYS A 105 -9.77 1.07 -1.08
N PRO A 106 -10.43 0.30 -1.96
CA PRO A 106 -10.35 0.55 -3.40
C PRO A 106 -10.94 1.91 -3.72
N VAL A 107 -10.24 2.69 -4.55
CA VAL A 107 -10.78 3.91 -5.14
C VAL A 107 -11.59 3.50 -6.35
N HIS A 108 -12.91 3.62 -6.26
CA HIS A 108 -13.78 3.43 -7.40
C HIS A 108 -13.74 4.71 -8.24
N THR A 109 -13.23 4.58 -9.47
CA THR A 109 -13.42 5.58 -10.53
C THR A 109 -14.67 5.26 -11.34
#